data_AF-A0A168RHX2-F1
#
_entry.id   AF-A0A168RHX2-F1
#
_cell.length_a   1.000
_cell.length_b   1.000
_cell.length_c   1.000
_cell.angle_alpha   90.00
_cell.angle_beta   90.00
_cell.angle_gamma   90.00
#
_symmetry.space_group_name_H-M   'P 1'
#
loop_
_entity.id
_entity.type
_entity.pdbx_description
1 polymer ?
#
loop_
_entity_poly.entity_id
_entity_poly.type
_entity_poly.pdbx_seq_one_letter_code
_entity_poly.pdbx_strand_id
1 'polypeptide(L)'
;MNSYNQAPFPLPVLKPLVLDELFIKKIKGDKLKTQIILLIAEDEEFVFFINGLEEKNFDNSNPDHISIISSEGMDENGKLQQISSIKGVDIGTIFKIKYFDLIDKIITKSDEIESLPYLGINDQINIVEQITTKLNSNDNLPHLVIIRKKEQN
;
A
#
# COMPACT_ATOMS: atom_id res chain seq x y z
N MET A 1 -15.47 25.42 -18.78
CA MET A 1 -15.85 24.00 -18.58
C MET A 1 -14.60 23.17 -18.75
N ASN A 2 -14.09 22.64 -17.64
CA ASN A 2 -13.26 21.43 -17.50
C ASN A 2 -13.13 21.22 -15.99
N SER A 3 -14.21 20.72 -15.39
CA SER A 3 -14.19 20.20 -14.04
C SER A 3 -13.44 18.88 -14.09
N TYR A 4 -12.12 18.94 -13.90
CA TYR A 4 -11.43 17.77 -13.40
C TYR A 4 -12.17 17.35 -12.13
N ASN A 5 -12.79 16.17 -12.15
CA ASN A 5 -13.21 15.50 -10.94
C ASN A 5 -11.95 15.34 -10.09
N GLN A 6 -11.69 16.33 -9.24
CA GLN A 6 -10.74 16.18 -8.16
C GLN A 6 -11.32 15.04 -7.33
N ALA A 7 -10.63 13.91 -7.31
CA ALA A 7 -10.86 12.94 -6.25
C ALA A 7 -10.85 13.73 -4.94
N PRO A 8 -11.86 13.59 -4.07
CA PRO A 8 -12.08 14.54 -2.99
C PRO A 8 -10.96 14.58 -1.94
N PHE A 9 -9.97 13.68 -2.01
CA PHE A 9 -8.85 13.62 -1.08
C PHE A 9 -7.64 12.87 -1.70
N PRO A 10 -6.38 13.30 -1.47
CA PRO A 10 -5.19 12.54 -1.86
C PRO A 10 -5.07 11.23 -1.05
N LEU A 11 -4.64 10.14 -1.67
CA LEU A 11 -4.51 8.87 -0.94
C LEU A 11 -3.33 8.95 0.07
N PRO A 12 -3.52 8.51 1.31
CA PRO A 12 -2.49 8.63 2.32
C PRO A 12 -1.35 7.62 2.10
N VAL A 13 -0.12 8.11 2.20
CA VAL A 13 1.11 7.31 2.12
C VAL A 13 1.36 6.59 3.46
N LEU A 14 1.84 5.34 3.39
CA LEU A 14 2.14 4.44 4.52
C LEU A 14 0.98 4.21 5.49
N LYS A 15 -0.24 4.42 5.00
CA LYS A 15 -1.47 4.09 5.71
C LYS A 15 -2.05 2.81 5.12
N PRO A 16 -2.40 1.80 5.94
CA PRO A 16 -3.00 0.57 5.43
C PRO A 16 -4.36 0.86 4.77
N LEU A 17 -4.50 0.50 3.50
CA LEU A 17 -5.75 0.62 2.73
C LEU A 17 -6.21 -0.76 2.28
N VAL A 18 -7.52 -0.97 2.19
CA VAL A 18 -8.12 -2.25 1.81
C VAL A 18 -8.70 -2.16 0.41
N LEU A 19 -8.24 -3.04 -0.47
CA LEU A 19 -8.71 -3.18 -1.85
C LEU A 19 -9.86 -4.18 -1.97
N ASP A 20 -10.72 -3.94 -2.95
CA ASP A 20 -11.79 -4.84 -3.35
C ASP A 20 -11.27 -6.23 -3.76
N GLU A 21 -11.87 -7.28 -3.21
CA GLU A 21 -11.45 -8.66 -3.45
C GLU A 21 -11.57 -9.05 -4.93
N LEU A 22 -12.57 -8.53 -5.65
CA LEU A 22 -12.74 -8.82 -7.08
C LEU A 22 -11.63 -8.18 -7.92
N PHE A 23 -11.12 -7.02 -7.51
CA PHE A 23 -9.95 -6.39 -8.12
C PHE A 23 -8.69 -7.25 -7.92
N ILE A 24 -8.43 -7.70 -6.70
CA ILE A 24 -7.27 -8.57 -6.40
C ILE A 24 -7.31 -9.84 -7.27
N LYS A 25 -8.47 -10.51 -7.33
CA LYS A 25 -8.67 -11.72 -8.16
C LYS A 25 -8.44 -11.49 -9.66
N LYS A 26 -8.62 -10.26 -10.15
CA LYS A 26 -8.42 -9.90 -11.56
C LYS A 26 -6.96 -9.57 -11.90
N ILE A 27 -6.13 -9.25 -10.91
CA ILE A 27 -4.69 -9.07 -11.11
C ILE A 27 -4.09 -10.44 -11.42
N LYS A 28 -3.83 -10.68 -12.70
CA LYS A 28 -3.28 -11.94 -13.18
C LYS A 28 -1.89 -12.18 -12.57
N GLY A 29 -1.67 -13.39 -12.05
CA GLY A 29 -0.34 -13.85 -11.62
C GLY A 29 -0.10 -13.86 -10.11
N ASP A 30 -1.14 -13.95 -9.26
CA ASP A 30 -1.04 -14.20 -7.81
C ASP A 30 -0.12 -13.22 -7.05
N LYS A 31 -0.05 -11.96 -7.51
CA LYS A 31 0.99 -11.04 -7.04
C LYS A 31 0.66 -10.34 -5.72
N LEU A 32 -0.62 -10.07 -5.45
CA LEU A 32 -1.05 -9.50 -4.17
C LEU A 32 -1.52 -10.63 -3.26
N LYS A 33 -0.78 -10.85 -2.17
CA LYS A 33 -1.06 -11.93 -1.20
C LYS A 33 -2.25 -11.61 -0.30
N THR A 34 -2.59 -10.32 -0.16
CA THR A 34 -3.71 -9.85 0.66
C THR A 34 -4.46 -8.70 -0.02
N GLN A 35 -5.56 -8.26 0.57
CA GLN A 35 -6.31 -7.07 0.15
C GLN A 35 -5.70 -5.77 0.70
N ILE A 36 -4.71 -5.87 1.59
CA ILE A 36 -4.14 -4.72 2.29
C ILE A 36 -2.97 -4.18 1.48
N ILE A 37 -2.92 -2.87 1.27
CA ILE A 37 -1.81 -2.20 0.59
C ILE A 37 -1.34 -1.00 1.39
N LEU A 38 -0.10 -0.60 1.16
CA LEU A 38 0.43 0.69 1.60
C LEU A 38 0.94 1.45 0.38
N LEU A 39 0.46 2.67 0.17
CA LEU A 39 1.07 3.58 -0.79
C LEU A 39 2.46 3.99 -0.26
N ILE A 40 3.43 4.06 -1.17
CA ILE A 40 4.81 4.43 -0.84
C ILE A 40 5.27 5.66 -1.61
N ALA A 41 4.63 5.98 -2.74
CA ALA A 41 4.93 7.17 -3.53
C ALA A 41 3.76 7.51 -4.48
N GLU A 42 3.71 8.78 -4.87
CA GLU A 42 2.86 9.30 -5.94
C GLU A 42 3.75 10.04 -6.95
N ASP A 43 3.47 9.88 -8.23
CA ASP A 43 4.20 10.50 -9.34
C ASP A 43 3.24 10.82 -10.49
N GLU A 44 2.99 12.11 -10.72
CA GLU A 44 2.03 12.61 -11.71
C GLU A 44 0.65 11.91 -11.63
N GLU A 45 0.32 11.07 -12.61
CA GLU A 45 -0.94 10.31 -12.69
C GLU A 45 -0.86 8.92 -12.06
N PHE A 46 0.31 8.52 -11.54
CA PHE A 46 0.58 7.19 -11.03
C PHE A 46 0.80 7.18 -9.53
N VAL A 47 0.44 6.05 -8.93
CA VAL A 47 0.74 5.72 -7.54
C VAL A 47 1.50 4.41 -7.47
N PHE A 48 2.35 4.33 -6.46
CA PHE A 48 3.16 3.16 -6.16
C PHE A 48 2.78 2.62 -4.79
N PHE A 49 2.57 1.31 -4.71
CA PHE A 49 2.19 0.67 -3.46
C PHE A 49 2.87 -0.69 -3.31
N ILE A 50 2.92 -1.15 -2.06
CA ILE A 50 3.41 -2.47 -1.66
C ILE A 50 2.28 -3.25 -1.00
N ASN A 51 2.45 -4.56 -0.95
CA ASN A 51 1.46 -5.45 -0.36
C ASN A 51 1.62 -5.48 1.16
N GLY A 52 0.53 -5.23 1.89
CA GLY A 52 0.43 -5.54 3.29
C GLY A 52 0.30 -7.04 3.51
N LEU A 53 0.82 -7.53 4.62
CA LEU A 53 0.83 -8.94 4.98
C LEU A 53 0.08 -9.15 6.30
N GLU A 54 -0.85 -10.08 6.28
CA GLU A 54 -1.45 -10.66 7.49
C GLU A 54 -0.49 -11.70 8.09
N GLU A 55 -0.71 -12.08 9.35
CA GLU A 55 0.12 -13.07 10.07
C GLU A 55 0.33 -14.36 9.25
N LYS A 56 -0.72 -14.90 8.64
CA LYS A 56 -0.66 -16.14 7.83
C LYS A 56 0.16 -16.00 6.55
N ASN A 57 0.40 -14.78 6.08
CA ASN A 57 1.13 -14.47 4.85
C ASN A 57 2.55 -13.95 5.14
N PHE A 58 2.87 -13.70 6.41
CA PHE A 58 4.14 -13.18 6.86
C PHE A 58 5.13 -14.33 7.11
N ASP A 59 6.38 -14.11 6.72
CA ASP A 59 7.47 -15.08 6.88
C ASP A 59 8.71 -14.32 7.35
N ASN A 60 9.12 -14.57 8.60
CA ASN A 60 10.28 -13.95 9.23
C ASN A 60 11.61 -14.29 8.53
N SER A 61 11.65 -15.36 7.73
CA SER A 61 12.85 -15.77 7.01
C SER A 61 12.99 -15.10 5.63
N ASN A 62 11.92 -14.50 5.12
CA ASN A 62 11.95 -13.80 3.84
C ASN A 62 12.54 -12.39 4.02
N PRO A 63 13.69 -12.07 3.40
CA PRO A 63 14.33 -10.75 3.54
C PRO A 63 13.49 -9.59 2.97
N ASP A 64 12.49 -9.89 2.13
CA ASP A 64 11.59 -8.89 1.56
C ASP A 64 10.37 -8.63 2.45
N HIS A 65 10.22 -9.35 3.55
CA HIS A 65 9.14 -9.15 4.51
C HIS A 65 9.61 -8.28 5.68
N ILE A 66 9.03 -7.09 5.82
CA ILE A 66 9.34 -6.17 6.92
C ILE A 66 8.22 -6.26 7.96
N SER A 67 8.58 -6.62 9.19
CA SER A 67 7.62 -6.68 10.30
C SER A 67 7.19 -5.28 10.72
N ILE A 68 5.91 -5.12 11.00
CA ILE A 68 5.38 -3.98 11.75
C ILE A 68 5.39 -4.40 13.21
N ILE A 69 6.13 -3.67 14.04
CA ILE A 69 6.40 -4.04 15.42
C ILE A 69 5.35 -3.40 16.34
N SER A 70 4.93 -2.17 16.02
CA SER A 70 3.93 -1.47 16.81
C SER A 70 2.54 -2.04 16.56
N SER A 71 1.88 -2.51 17.61
CA SER A 71 0.43 -2.73 17.60
C SER A 71 -0.37 -1.42 17.66
N GLU A 72 0.31 -0.29 17.84
CA GLU A 72 -0.27 1.04 17.98
C GLU A 72 0.14 1.94 16.80
N GLY A 73 -0.85 2.47 16.11
CA GLY A 73 -0.74 3.54 15.13
C GLY A 73 -1.15 4.88 15.71
N MET A 74 -1.08 5.92 14.88
CA MET A 74 -1.57 7.26 15.23
C MET A 74 -2.71 7.66 14.30
N ASP A 75 -3.78 8.22 14.83
CA ASP A 75 -4.78 8.91 14.01
C ASP A 75 -4.32 10.32 13.62
N GLU A 76 -5.13 10.99 12.81
CA GLU A 76 -4.89 12.37 12.35
C GLU A 76 -4.80 13.42 13.47
N ASN A 77 -5.25 13.09 14.67
CA ASN A 77 -5.16 13.95 15.86
C ASN A 77 -3.98 13.56 16.76
N GLY A 78 -3.14 12.63 16.33
CA GLY A 78 -2.00 12.11 17.10
C GLY A 78 -2.40 11.19 18.25
N LYS A 79 -3.64 10.68 18.29
CA LYS A 79 -4.06 9.71 19.29
C LYS A 79 -3.64 8.31 18.88
N LEU A 80 -3.20 7.54 19.87
CA LEU A 80 -2.85 6.14 19.68
C LEU A 80 -4.12 5.33 19.37
N GLN A 81 -4.06 4.54 18.30
CA GLN A 81 -5.10 3.61 17.89
C GLN A 81 -4.49 2.25 17.59
N GLN A 82 -5.20 1.17 17.89
CA GLN A 82 -4.68 -0.17 17.63
C GLN A 82 -4.73 -0.50 16.13
N ILE A 83 -3.64 -1.06 15.61
CA ILE A 83 -3.57 -1.63 14.26
C ILE A 83 -3.59 -3.15 14.39
N SER A 84 -4.68 -3.78 13.94
CA SER A 84 -4.84 -5.24 13.97
C SER A 84 -4.87 -5.88 12.59
N SER A 85 -4.98 -5.08 11.53
CA SER A 85 -5.19 -5.57 10.16
C SER A 85 -3.90 -6.06 9.49
N ILE A 86 -2.73 -5.61 9.93
CA ILE A 86 -1.46 -5.85 9.23
C ILE A 86 -0.36 -6.29 10.20
N LYS A 87 0.38 -7.33 9.82
CA LYS A 87 1.56 -7.86 10.54
C LYS A 87 2.87 -7.32 9.98
N GLY A 88 2.92 -7.08 8.68
CA GLY A 88 4.12 -6.59 7.99
C GLY A 88 3.82 -6.19 6.56
N VAL A 89 4.87 -5.92 5.79
CA VAL A 89 4.77 -5.57 4.37
C VAL A 89 5.74 -6.37 3.52
N ASP A 90 5.43 -6.56 2.25
CA ASP A 90 6.30 -7.18 1.25
C ASP A 90 6.92 -6.10 0.35
N ILE A 91 8.23 -5.87 0.48
CA ILE A 91 8.99 -4.90 -0.32
C ILE A 91 9.67 -5.54 -1.55
N GLY A 92 9.48 -6.84 -1.78
CA GLY A 92 10.03 -7.55 -2.93
C GLY A 92 9.34 -7.21 -4.24
N THR A 93 8.13 -6.65 -4.17
CA THR A 93 7.36 -6.20 -5.34
C THR A 93 6.77 -4.81 -5.09
N ILE A 94 6.99 -3.90 -6.03
CA ILE A 94 6.34 -2.59 -6.07
C ILE A 94 5.30 -2.60 -7.19
N PHE A 95 4.07 -2.21 -6.88
CA PHE A 95 2.99 -2.10 -7.85
C PHE A 95 2.85 -0.65 -8.29
N LYS A 96 2.71 -0.43 -9.61
CA LYS A 96 2.42 0.87 -10.23
C LYS A 96 1.06 0.81 -10.91
N ILE A 97 0.20 1.78 -10.64
CA ILE A 97 -1.14 1.90 -11.23
C ILE A 97 -1.49 3.38 -11.41
N LYS A 98 -2.41 3.71 -12.32
CA LYS A 98 -2.96 5.06 -12.39
C LYS A 98 -3.77 5.37 -11.13
N TYR A 99 -3.64 6.58 -10.59
CA TYR A 99 -4.31 7.04 -9.37
C TYR A 99 -5.81 6.76 -9.41
N PHE A 100 -6.48 7.22 -10.48
CA PHE A 100 -7.93 7.07 -10.64
C PHE A 100 -8.36 5.61 -10.86
N ASP A 101 -7.49 4.75 -11.37
CA ASP A 101 -7.80 3.32 -11.46
C ASP A 101 -7.71 2.62 -10.10
N LEU A 102 -6.89 3.12 -9.16
CA LEU A 102 -6.76 2.58 -7.81
C LEU A 102 -7.86 3.05 -6.87
N ILE A 103 -8.19 4.34 -6.88
CA ILE A 103 -9.15 4.92 -5.93
C ILE A 103 -10.52 4.23 -6.04
N ASP A 104 -10.93 3.88 -7.25
CA ASP A 104 -12.16 3.13 -7.55
C ASP A 104 -12.14 1.66 -7.06
N LYS A 105 -11.05 1.22 -6.43
CA LYS A 105 -10.83 -0.16 -5.96
C LYS A 105 -10.62 -0.24 -4.46
N ILE A 106 -10.52 0.89 -3.76
CA ILE A 106 -10.44 0.91 -2.30
C ILE A 106 -11.86 0.74 -1.74
N ILE A 107 -12.04 -0.21 -0.81
CA ILE A 107 -13.36 -0.53 -0.22
C ILE A 107 -13.80 0.59 0.73
N THR A 108 -12.85 1.12 1.51
CA THR A 108 -13.09 2.17 2.48
C THR A 108 -13.45 3.47 1.78
N LYS A 109 -14.56 4.09 2.18
CA LYS A 109 -14.96 5.38 1.61
C LYS A 109 -13.97 6.47 1.98
N SER A 110 -13.92 7.54 1.19
CA SER A 110 -12.98 8.65 1.39
C SER A 110 -13.05 9.27 2.80
N ASP A 111 -14.24 9.42 3.36
CA ASP A 111 -14.49 9.93 4.71
C ASP A 111 -14.07 8.95 5.82
N GLU A 112 -14.05 7.65 5.52
CA GLU A 112 -13.60 6.61 6.44
C GLU A 112 -12.07 6.42 6.38
N ILE A 113 -11.43 6.75 5.25
CA ILE A 113 -9.97 6.66 5.07
C ILE A 113 -9.26 7.62 6.03
N GLU A 114 -9.77 8.83 6.27
CA GLU A 114 -9.22 9.79 7.24
C GLU A 114 -9.13 9.16 8.64
N SER A 115 -10.20 8.49 9.07
CA SER A 115 -10.31 7.87 10.40
C SER A 115 -9.38 6.67 10.66
N LEU A 116 -8.81 6.06 9.60
CA LEU A 116 -7.90 4.93 9.76
C LEU A 116 -6.59 5.39 10.46
N PRO A 117 -5.93 4.54 11.25
CA PRO A 117 -4.64 4.87 11.83
C PRO A 117 -3.51 4.78 10.81
N TYR A 118 -2.56 5.71 10.88
CA TYR A 118 -1.23 5.53 10.30
C TYR A 118 -0.46 4.48 11.08
N LEU A 119 0.50 3.80 10.43
CA LEU A 119 1.48 2.97 11.14
C LEU A 119 2.22 3.79 12.22
N GLY A 120 2.76 3.12 13.24
CA GLY A 120 3.66 3.77 14.19
C GLY A 120 4.85 4.42 13.47
N ILE A 121 5.31 5.58 13.96
CA ILE A 121 6.38 6.37 13.29
C ILE A 121 7.64 5.51 13.05
N ASN A 122 8.03 4.68 14.02
CA ASN A 122 9.20 3.81 13.87
C ASN A 122 9.02 2.78 12.74
N ASP A 123 7.82 2.22 12.59
CA ASP A 123 7.51 1.28 11.51
C ASP A 123 7.52 1.99 10.14
N GLN A 124 6.97 3.20 10.07
CA GLN A 124 7.03 4.02 8.85
C GLN A 124 8.46 4.30 8.41
N ILE A 125 9.31 4.76 9.35
CA ILE A 125 10.73 5.04 9.08
C ILE A 125 11.44 3.77 8.62
N ASN A 126 11.26 2.65 9.34
CA ASN A 126 11.88 1.38 8.99
C ASN A 126 11.48 0.93 7.57
N ILE A 127 10.19 0.99 7.21
CA ILE A 127 9.72 0.62 5.87
C ILE A 127 10.40 1.49 4.80
N VAL A 128 10.47 2.81 5.00
CA VAL A 128 11.10 3.75 4.06
C VAL A 128 12.60 3.47 3.92
N GLU A 129 13.30 3.24 5.02
CA GLU A 129 14.74 2.92 5.02
C GLU A 129 15.03 1.62 4.28
N GLN A 130 14.22 0.58 4.51
CA GLN A 130 14.39 -0.72 3.86
C GLN A 130 14.11 -0.63 2.35
N ILE A 131 13.04 0.06 1.94
CA ILE A 131 12.75 0.30 0.52
C ILE A 131 13.89 1.09 -0.13
N THR A 132 14.34 2.17 0.52
CA THR A 132 15.42 3.02 0.00
C THR A 132 16.72 2.25 -0.13
N THR A 133 17.06 1.43 0.86
CA THR A 133 18.25 0.57 0.84
C THR A 133 18.18 -0.42 -0.31
N LYS A 134 17.03 -1.07 -0.48
CA LYS A 134 16.81 -2.07 -1.54
C LYS A 134 16.76 -1.46 -2.94
N LEU A 135 16.30 -0.21 -3.10
CA LEU A 135 16.32 0.49 -4.39
C LEU A 135 17.72 0.99 -4.78
N ASN A 136 18.58 1.24 -3.79
CA ASN A 136 19.97 1.66 -3.99
C ASN A 136 20.96 0.49 -4.03
N SER A 137 20.51 -0.76 -3.84
CA SER A 137 21.38 -1.93 -3.96
C SER A 137 21.58 -2.31 -5.43
N ASN A 138 22.73 -2.92 -5.73
CA ASN A 138 23.01 -3.45 -7.06
C ASN A 138 22.43 -4.86 -7.28
N ASP A 139 22.04 -5.52 -6.18
CA ASP A 139 21.51 -6.88 -6.17
C ASP A 139 20.14 -6.90 -5.48
N ASN A 140 19.27 -7.83 -5.88
CA ASN A 140 17.96 -8.07 -5.28
C ASN A 140 17.03 -6.84 -5.28
N LEU A 141 16.94 -6.14 -6.42
CA LEU A 141 15.98 -5.04 -6.61
C LEU A 141 14.52 -5.53 -6.54
N PRO A 142 13.57 -4.68 -6.11
CA PRO A 142 12.16 -5.03 -6.15
C PRO A 142 11.68 -5.24 -7.59
N HIS A 143 10.78 -6.21 -7.79
CA HIS A 143 10.09 -6.35 -9.06
C HIS A 143 9.04 -5.24 -9.21
N LEU A 144 9.08 -4.51 -10.33
CA LEU A 144 8.03 -3.54 -10.66
C LEU A 144 6.88 -4.22 -11.42
N VAL A 145 5.66 -4.13 -10.89
CA VAL A 145 4.44 -4.65 -11.52
C VAL A 145 3.55 -3.51 -11.95
N ILE A 146 3.30 -3.39 -13.24
CA ILE A 146 2.44 -2.34 -13.79
C ILE A 146 1.03 -2.89 -13.98
N ILE A 147 0.07 -2.36 -13.23
CA ILE A 147 -1.34 -2.68 -13.36
C ILE A 147 -1.95 -1.70 -14.37
N ARG A 148 -2.56 -2.24 -15.42
CA ARG A 148 -3.23 -1.46 -16.46
C ARG A 148 -4.65 -1.96 -16.62
N LYS A 149 -5.61 -1.04 -16.72
CA LYS A 149 -6.96 -1.35 -17.16
C LYS A 149 -6.89 -1.92 -18.58
N LYS A 150 -7.50 -3.09 -18.80
CA LYS A 150 -7.61 -3.65 -20.15
C LYS A 150 -8.56 -2.75 -20.94
N GLU A 151 -8.06 -2.07 -21.95
CA GLU A 151 -8.92 -1.37 -22.91
C GLU A 151 -9.81 -2.42 -23.59
N GLN A 152 -11.12 -2.23 -23.49
CA GLN A 152 -12.09 -3.03 -24.23
C GLN A 152 -12.11 -2.47 -25.66
N ASN A 153 -11.43 -3.17 -26.57
CA ASN A 153 -11.65 -3.04 -28.01
C ASN A 153 -12.84 -3.88 -28.44
#